data_AF-A0A7C4P0H4-F1
#
_entry.id   AF-A0A7C4P0H4-F1
#
_cell.length_a   1.000
_cell.length_b   1.000
_cell.length_c   1.000
_cell.angle_alpha   90.00
_cell.angle_beta   90.00
_cell.angle_gamma   90.00
#
_symmetry.space_group_name_H-M   'P 1'
#
loop_
_entity.id
_entity.type
_entity.pdbx_description
1 polymer ?
#
loop_
_entity_poly.entity_id
_entity_poly.type
_entity_poly.pdbx_seq_one_letter_code
_entity_poly.pdbx_strand_id
1 'polypeptide(L)'
;MNKFDEIFKLVDSVNEKIKFQNLKVAQTSIVVDDFGLTIGEISRLTSNINNIAKEIKSEVEKGQEITNDPQLKEILAEVFNLGDKINNLALDIATNIEKGVKTSETINKAFEEINQVSSEISQLMDKISENTYETLLISSYMKTIATTVKTRKMEEILFDLFEKDVDRYILRLQAHIKGIDRLDPERWGDYQAFPIGKWYYSEEGEKFKQLVKDFDFREFEETYKTLHNIGKELIIAYNMEDFLKVEKLFQQLKTISRRLKLYLEDLKDKYLEYYSK
;
A
#
# COMPACT_ATOMS: atom_id res chain seq x y z
N MET A 1 -7.55 20.01 1.88
CA MET A 1 -7.61 18.53 2.06
C MET A 1 -7.16 18.25 3.49
N ASN A 2 -7.84 17.38 4.25
CA ASN A 2 -7.53 17.16 5.66
C ASN A 2 -6.18 16.42 5.80
N LYS A 3 -5.29 16.85 6.71
CA LYS A 3 -3.98 16.20 6.96
C LYS A 3 -4.12 14.71 7.29
N PHE A 4 -5.23 14.33 7.88
CA PHE A 4 -5.53 12.94 8.24
C PHE A 4 -5.84 12.08 7.00
N ASP A 5 -6.64 12.58 6.05
CA ASP A 5 -6.89 11.89 4.77
C ASP A 5 -5.60 11.65 3.97
N GLU A 6 -4.64 12.57 4.06
CA GLU A 6 -3.32 12.43 3.44
C GLU A 6 -2.52 11.29 4.07
N ILE A 7 -2.59 11.13 5.40
CA ILE A 7 -1.96 10.00 6.11
C ILE A 7 -2.58 8.68 5.69
N PHE A 8 -3.92 8.57 5.64
CA PHE A 8 -4.58 7.33 5.21
C PHE A 8 -4.24 6.97 3.75
N LYS A 9 -4.20 7.96 2.85
CA LYS A 9 -3.77 7.75 1.46
C LYS A 9 -2.30 7.32 1.38
N LEU A 10 -1.44 7.87 2.22
CA LEU A 10 -0.03 7.50 2.28
C LEU A 10 0.13 6.05 2.75
N VAL A 11 -0.59 5.65 3.80
CA VAL A 11 -0.65 4.27 4.30
C VAL A 11 -1.08 3.31 3.19
N ASP A 12 -2.18 3.61 2.50
CA ASP A 12 -2.67 2.76 1.40
C ASP A 12 -1.64 2.66 0.26
N SER A 13 -1.04 3.79 -0.13
CA SER A 13 -0.01 3.83 -1.16
C SER A 13 1.24 3.03 -0.79
N VAL A 14 1.68 3.08 0.48
CA VAL A 14 2.81 2.27 0.96
C VAL A 14 2.44 0.78 0.93
N ASN A 15 1.26 0.41 1.40
CA ASN A 15 0.80 -0.98 1.40
C ASN A 15 0.70 -1.56 -0.03
N GLU A 16 0.23 -0.77 -1.00
CA GLU A 16 0.26 -1.17 -2.42
C GLU A 16 1.68 -1.38 -2.95
N LYS A 17 2.60 -0.46 -2.62
CA LYS A 17 4.02 -0.59 -3.02
C LYS A 17 4.66 -1.84 -2.42
N ILE A 18 4.36 -2.16 -1.16
CA ILE A 18 4.83 -3.39 -0.51
C ILE A 18 4.32 -4.63 -1.24
N LYS A 19 3.03 -4.70 -1.58
CA LYS A 19 2.47 -5.82 -2.34
C LYS A 19 3.18 -6.00 -3.68
N PHE A 20 3.40 -4.91 -4.40
CA PHE A 20 4.11 -4.94 -5.67
C PHE A 20 5.58 -5.37 -5.52
N GLN A 21 6.25 -4.92 -4.47
CA GLN A 21 7.62 -5.33 -4.16
C GLN A 21 7.70 -6.82 -3.83
N ASN A 22 6.77 -7.36 -3.03
CA ASN A 22 6.71 -8.79 -2.72
C ASN A 22 6.47 -9.65 -3.97
N LEU A 23 5.63 -9.18 -4.91
CA LEU A 23 5.45 -9.85 -6.20
C LEU A 23 6.74 -9.91 -7.02
N LYS A 24 7.52 -8.82 -7.06
CA LYS A 24 8.83 -8.81 -7.72
C LYS A 24 9.84 -9.73 -7.05
N VAL A 25 9.85 -9.76 -5.72
CA VAL A 25 10.70 -10.69 -4.95
C VAL A 25 10.33 -12.13 -5.29
N ALA A 26 9.04 -12.48 -5.30
CA ALA A 26 8.58 -13.82 -5.67
C ALA A 26 9.00 -14.22 -7.10
N GLN A 27 8.81 -13.32 -8.08
CA GLN A 27 9.27 -13.56 -9.46
C GLN A 27 10.78 -13.78 -9.53
N THR A 28 11.56 -13.01 -8.78
CA THR A 28 13.02 -13.15 -8.78
C THR A 28 13.46 -14.42 -8.06
N SER A 29 12.76 -14.84 -6.99
CA SER A 29 12.99 -16.12 -6.31
C SER A 29 12.82 -17.30 -7.26
N ILE A 30 11.80 -17.30 -8.12
CA ILE A 30 11.60 -18.34 -9.15
C ILE A 30 12.80 -18.40 -10.11
N VAL A 31 13.31 -17.25 -10.54
CA VAL A 31 14.50 -17.19 -11.41
C VAL A 31 15.74 -17.75 -10.71
N VAL A 32 15.88 -17.53 -9.41
CA VAL A 32 17.00 -18.05 -8.59
C VAL A 32 16.89 -19.56 -8.40
N ASP A 33 15.67 -20.09 -8.23
CA ASP A 33 15.43 -21.54 -8.17
C ASP A 33 15.74 -22.22 -9.51
N ASP A 34 15.29 -21.65 -10.63
CA ASP A 34 15.62 -22.13 -11.98
C ASP A 34 17.15 -22.09 -12.24
N PHE A 35 17.82 -21.05 -11.74
CA PHE A 35 19.28 -20.96 -11.77
C PHE A 35 19.93 -22.10 -10.96
N GLY A 36 19.39 -22.43 -9.79
CA GLY A 36 19.82 -23.57 -8.98
C GLY A 36 19.68 -24.91 -9.73
N LEU A 37 18.56 -25.13 -10.43
CA LEU A 37 18.35 -26.32 -11.27
C LEU A 37 19.38 -26.39 -12.40
N THR A 38 19.62 -25.28 -13.09
CA THR A 38 20.61 -25.18 -14.17
C THR A 38 22.01 -25.53 -13.67
N ILE A 39 22.41 -25.01 -12.51
CA ILE A 39 23.68 -25.35 -11.86
C ILE A 39 23.78 -26.85 -11.58
N GLY A 40 22.70 -27.47 -11.10
CA GLY A 40 22.64 -28.91 -10.87
C GLY A 40 22.92 -29.72 -12.13
N GLU A 41 22.36 -29.30 -13.27
CA GLU A 41 22.60 -29.95 -14.56
C GLU A 41 24.05 -29.78 -15.03
N ILE A 42 24.63 -28.58 -14.91
CA ILE A 42 26.03 -28.31 -15.28
C ILE A 42 26.96 -29.16 -14.41
N SER A 43 26.67 -29.31 -13.11
CA SER A 43 27.45 -30.16 -12.20
C SER A 43 27.47 -31.62 -12.66
N ARG A 44 26.30 -32.16 -13.04
CA ARG A 44 26.18 -33.52 -13.59
C ARG A 44 26.96 -33.68 -14.90
N LEU A 45 26.86 -32.73 -15.82
CA LEU A 45 27.61 -32.74 -17.08
C LEU A 45 29.12 -32.68 -16.83
N THR A 46 29.56 -31.86 -15.88
CA THR A 46 30.97 -31.71 -15.50
C THR A 46 31.54 -33.02 -14.93
N SER A 47 30.75 -33.73 -14.12
CA SER A 47 31.11 -35.06 -13.62
C SER A 47 31.30 -36.07 -14.77
N ASN A 48 30.39 -36.08 -15.74
CA ASN A 48 30.49 -36.95 -16.92
C ASN A 48 31.73 -36.62 -17.76
N ILE A 49 32.03 -35.34 -17.98
CA ILE A 49 33.24 -34.89 -18.69
C ILE A 49 34.51 -35.40 -18.00
N ASN A 50 34.58 -35.30 -16.67
CA ASN A 50 35.72 -35.82 -15.91
C ASN A 50 35.88 -37.34 -16.04
N ASN A 51 34.77 -38.09 -16.06
CA ASN A 51 34.84 -39.54 -16.26
C ASN A 51 35.32 -39.90 -17.67
N ILE A 52 34.80 -39.22 -18.70
CA ILE A 52 35.25 -39.40 -20.09
C ILE A 52 36.73 -39.05 -20.24
N ALA A 53 37.20 -37.97 -19.62
CA ALA A 53 38.62 -37.59 -19.65
C ALA A 53 39.53 -38.66 -19.02
N LYS A 54 39.09 -39.31 -17.95
CA LYS A 54 39.81 -40.43 -17.32
C LYS A 54 39.83 -41.67 -18.22
N GLU A 55 38.72 -41.98 -18.88
CA GLU A 55 38.64 -43.09 -19.83
C GLU A 55 39.58 -42.86 -21.02
N ILE A 56 39.58 -41.64 -21.60
CA ILE A 56 40.51 -41.25 -22.67
C ILE A 56 41.95 -41.49 -22.25
N LYS A 57 42.35 -41.03 -21.04
CA LYS A 57 43.70 -41.24 -20.54
C LYS A 57 44.05 -42.73 -20.44
N SER A 58 43.16 -43.54 -19.87
CA SER A 58 43.41 -44.97 -19.70
C SER A 58 43.55 -45.71 -21.03
N GLU A 59 42.71 -45.39 -22.02
CA GLU A 59 42.79 -46.00 -23.35
C GLU A 59 44.04 -45.54 -24.11
N VAL A 60 44.44 -44.29 -23.93
CA VAL A 60 45.68 -43.76 -24.52
C VAL A 60 46.92 -44.41 -23.92
N GLU A 61 46.97 -44.61 -22.60
CA GLU A 61 48.05 -45.32 -21.91
C GLU A 61 48.20 -46.75 -22.44
N LYS A 62 47.10 -47.50 -22.51
CA LYS A 62 47.09 -48.84 -23.13
C LYS A 62 47.59 -48.78 -24.57
N GLY A 63 47.11 -47.84 -25.37
CA GLY A 63 47.54 -47.68 -26.76
C GLY A 63 49.04 -47.46 -26.91
N GLN A 64 49.65 -46.68 -26.01
CA GLN A 64 51.09 -46.39 -26.00
C GLN A 64 51.94 -47.61 -25.62
N GLU A 65 51.43 -48.51 -24.78
CA GLU A 65 52.11 -49.75 -24.38
C GLU A 65 52.17 -50.79 -25.51
N ILE A 66 51.14 -50.83 -26.36
CA ILE A 66 50.98 -51.90 -27.36
C ILE A 66 51.59 -51.50 -28.72
N THR A 67 51.69 -50.20 -29.01
CA THR A 67 52.23 -49.71 -30.29
C THR A 67 53.73 -49.44 -30.23
N ASN A 68 54.44 -49.74 -31.33
CA ASN A 68 55.84 -49.35 -31.54
C ASN A 68 56.00 -48.31 -32.66
N ASP A 69 54.91 -47.85 -33.27
CA ASP A 69 54.93 -46.81 -34.30
C ASP A 69 55.18 -45.42 -33.66
N PRO A 70 56.29 -44.73 -34.00
CA PRO A 70 56.61 -43.42 -33.46
C PRO A 70 55.55 -42.35 -33.74
N GLN A 71 54.94 -42.34 -34.93
CA GLN A 71 53.90 -41.37 -35.27
C GLN A 71 52.64 -41.61 -34.44
N LEU A 72 52.27 -42.88 -34.22
CA LEU A 72 51.11 -43.22 -33.41
C LEU A 72 51.33 -42.84 -31.93
N LYS A 73 52.55 -43.01 -31.41
CA LYS A 73 52.89 -42.58 -30.04
C LYS A 73 52.76 -41.07 -29.85
N GLU A 74 53.18 -40.28 -30.84
CA GLU A 74 53.06 -38.82 -30.81
C GLU A 74 51.59 -38.37 -30.78
N ILE A 75 50.75 -38.93 -31.67
CA ILE A 75 49.30 -38.67 -31.68
C ILE A 75 48.67 -39.03 -30.32
N LEU A 76 49.00 -40.20 -29.77
CA LEU A 76 48.50 -40.62 -28.47
C LEU A 76 48.92 -39.66 -27.34
N ALA A 77 50.16 -39.16 -27.36
CA ALA A 77 50.61 -38.17 -26.40
C ALA A 77 49.85 -36.83 -26.50
N GLU A 78 49.51 -36.39 -27.71
CA GLU A 78 48.66 -35.21 -27.91
C GLU A 78 47.25 -35.43 -27.33
N VAL A 79 46.63 -36.60 -27.57
CA VAL A 79 45.32 -36.95 -27.02
C VAL A 79 45.36 -37.01 -25.50
N PHE A 80 46.43 -37.56 -24.90
CA PHE A 80 46.63 -37.56 -23.46
C PHE A 80 46.61 -36.13 -22.88
N ASN A 81 47.41 -35.24 -23.49
CA ASN A 81 47.49 -33.84 -23.10
C ASN A 81 46.15 -33.10 -23.26
N LEU A 82 45.36 -33.44 -24.28
CA LEU A 82 43.99 -32.93 -24.42
C LEU A 82 43.08 -33.43 -23.29
N GLY A 83 43.18 -34.70 -22.92
CA GLY A 83 42.47 -35.27 -21.77
C GLY A 83 42.81 -34.55 -20.45
N ASP A 84 44.09 -34.21 -20.24
CA ASP A 84 44.54 -33.39 -19.11
C ASP A 84 43.90 -31.99 -19.11
N LYS A 85 43.90 -31.31 -20.26
CA LYS A 85 43.26 -30.00 -20.41
C LYS A 85 41.76 -30.05 -20.11
N ILE A 86 41.05 -31.09 -20.58
CA ILE A 86 39.62 -31.28 -20.31
C ILE A 86 39.36 -31.44 -18.81
N ASN A 87 40.16 -32.25 -18.11
CA ASN A 87 40.03 -32.47 -16.67
C ASN A 87 40.27 -31.17 -15.87
N ASN A 88 41.25 -30.36 -16.27
CA ASN A 88 41.49 -29.05 -15.65
C ASN A 88 40.33 -28.08 -15.87
N LEU A 89 39.79 -27.99 -17.10
CA LEU A 89 38.61 -27.17 -17.41
C LEU A 89 37.38 -27.60 -16.59
N ALA A 90 37.19 -28.90 -16.39
CA ALA A 90 36.10 -29.41 -15.57
C ALA A 90 36.25 -29.04 -14.08
N LEU A 91 37.48 -29.02 -13.55
CA LEU A 91 37.74 -28.52 -12.19
C LEU A 91 37.46 -27.01 -12.05
N ASP A 92 37.80 -26.22 -13.06
CA ASP A 92 37.48 -24.79 -13.10
C ASP A 92 35.96 -24.56 -13.14
N ILE A 93 35.23 -25.33 -13.94
CA ILE A 93 33.77 -25.30 -13.98
C ILE A 93 33.18 -25.65 -12.61
N ALA A 94 33.66 -26.73 -11.97
CA ALA A 94 33.18 -27.13 -10.64
C ALA A 94 33.39 -26.04 -9.58
N THR A 95 34.53 -25.35 -9.63
CA THR A 95 34.82 -24.21 -8.74
C THR A 95 33.85 -23.05 -8.96
N ASN A 96 33.50 -22.76 -10.22
CA ASN A 96 32.55 -21.71 -10.55
C ASN A 96 31.10 -22.07 -10.18
N ILE A 97 30.73 -23.36 -10.29
CA ILE A 97 29.45 -23.90 -9.79
C ILE A 97 29.31 -23.65 -8.29
N GLU A 98 30.34 -23.94 -7.49
CA GLU A 98 30.30 -23.74 -6.04
C GLU A 98 30.09 -22.26 -5.67
N LYS A 99 30.73 -21.33 -6.41
CA LYS A 99 30.49 -19.89 -6.27
C LYS A 99 29.06 -19.51 -6.65
N GLY A 100 28.52 -20.11 -7.71
CA GLY A 100 27.14 -19.91 -8.15
C GLY A 100 26.11 -20.33 -7.09
N VAL A 101 26.30 -21.51 -6.47
CA VAL A 101 25.45 -21.99 -5.38
C VAL A 101 25.45 -21.03 -4.20
N LYS A 102 26.62 -20.63 -3.70
CA LYS A 102 26.74 -19.66 -2.59
C LYS A 102 26.07 -18.32 -2.90
N THR A 103 26.17 -17.88 -4.15
CA THR A 103 25.52 -16.65 -4.62
C THR A 103 23.99 -16.82 -4.59
N SER A 104 23.47 -17.94 -5.10
CA SER A 104 22.04 -18.27 -5.07
C SER A 104 21.48 -18.29 -3.63
N GLU A 105 22.16 -18.99 -2.70
CA GLU A 105 21.78 -19.03 -1.29
C GLU A 105 21.76 -17.64 -0.64
N THR A 106 22.75 -16.80 -0.95
CA THR A 106 22.82 -15.42 -0.43
C THR A 106 21.65 -14.58 -0.94
N ILE A 107 21.26 -14.74 -2.21
CA ILE A 107 20.11 -14.04 -2.79
C ILE A 107 18.81 -14.49 -2.13
N ASN A 108 18.61 -15.79 -1.93
CA ASN A 108 17.43 -16.31 -1.26
C ASN A 108 17.28 -15.79 0.17
N LYS A 109 18.37 -15.75 0.94
CA LYS A 109 18.36 -15.14 2.27
C LYS A 109 17.99 -13.65 2.24
N ALA A 110 18.52 -12.90 1.28
CA ALA A 110 18.16 -11.49 1.11
C ALA A 110 16.66 -11.31 0.79
N PHE A 111 16.05 -12.23 0.05
CA PHE A 111 14.61 -12.21 -0.23
C PHE A 111 13.76 -12.51 1.01
N GLU A 112 14.17 -13.45 1.86
CA GLU A 112 13.52 -13.69 3.15
C GLU A 112 13.55 -12.43 4.03
N GLU A 113 14.71 -11.77 4.14
CA GLU A 113 14.86 -10.52 4.88
C GLU A 113 13.98 -9.39 4.31
N ILE A 114 13.91 -9.23 2.99
CA ILE A 114 13.04 -8.23 2.35
C ILE A 114 11.57 -8.50 2.64
N ASN A 115 11.12 -9.76 2.59
CA ASN A 115 9.75 -10.14 2.89
C ASN A 115 9.40 -9.86 4.37
N GLN A 116 10.33 -10.15 5.29
CA GLN A 116 10.16 -9.83 6.71
C GLN A 116 10.01 -8.32 6.94
N VAL A 117 10.96 -7.53 6.43
CA VAL A 117 10.93 -6.06 6.54
C VAL A 117 9.64 -5.49 5.94
N SER A 118 9.21 -6.03 4.80
CA SER A 118 7.96 -5.63 4.15
C SER A 118 6.74 -5.88 5.03
N SER A 119 6.69 -7.02 5.75
CA SER A 119 5.64 -7.32 6.71
C SER A 119 5.64 -6.35 7.90
N GLU A 120 6.83 -6.07 8.46
CA GLU A 120 6.98 -5.12 9.56
C GLU A 120 6.53 -3.70 9.18
N ILE A 121 6.86 -3.24 7.97
CA ILE A 121 6.39 -1.94 7.48
C ILE A 121 4.86 -1.92 7.36
N SER A 122 4.24 -2.98 6.85
CA SER A 122 2.77 -3.07 6.75
C SER A 122 2.11 -2.94 8.14
N GLN A 123 2.63 -3.65 9.14
CA GLN A 123 2.11 -3.57 10.51
C GLN A 123 2.30 -2.19 11.14
N LEU A 124 3.42 -1.52 10.87
CA LEU A 124 3.65 -0.14 11.30
C LEU A 124 2.66 0.82 10.65
N MET A 125 2.34 0.63 9.37
CA MET A 125 1.37 1.45 8.66
C MET A 125 -0.04 1.30 9.24
N ASP A 126 -0.44 0.10 9.63
CA ASP A 126 -1.73 -0.14 10.30
C ASP A 126 -1.78 0.57 11.66
N LYS A 127 -0.70 0.49 12.46
CA LYS A 127 -0.59 1.23 13.74
C LYS A 127 -0.61 2.74 13.55
N ILE A 128 0.05 3.26 12.52
CA ILE A 128 0.01 4.70 12.19
C ILE A 128 -1.44 5.11 11.90
N SER A 129 -2.15 4.31 11.10
CA SER A 129 -3.57 4.52 10.77
C SER A 129 -4.45 4.54 12.02
N GLU A 130 -4.28 3.58 12.94
CA GLU A 130 -5.00 3.50 14.22
C GLU A 130 -4.71 4.70 15.13
N ASN A 131 -3.44 5.01 15.40
CA ASN A 131 -3.05 6.16 16.24
C ASN A 131 -3.55 7.50 15.67
N THR A 132 -3.53 7.61 14.34
CA THR A 132 -4.06 8.75 13.60
C THR A 132 -5.56 8.91 13.87
N TYR A 133 -6.30 7.80 13.83
CA TYR A 133 -7.73 7.75 14.19
C TYR A 133 -8.00 8.09 15.66
N GLU A 134 -7.24 7.57 16.60
CA GLU A 134 -7.37 7.91 18.02
C GLU A 134 -7.14 9.40 18.28
N THR A 135 -6.12 9.97 17.66
CA THR A 135 -5.80 11.41 17.76
C THR A 135 -6.95 12.28 17.27
N LEU A 136 -7.64 11.86 16.21
CA LEU A 136 -8.85 12.53 15.71
C LEU A 136 -10.00 12.49 16.71
N LEU A 137 -10.23 11.33 17.33
CA LEU A 137 -11.27 11.19 18.36
C LEU A 137 -10.99 12.13 19.53
N ILE A 138 -9.74 12.17 20.02
CA ILE A 138 -9.32 13.08 21.09
C ILE A 138 -9.55 14.54 20.68
N SER A 139 -9.15 14.94 19.48
CA SER A 139 -9.41 16.29 18.95
C SER A 139 -10.90 16.61 18.91
N SER A 140 -11.76 15.63 18.59
CA SER A 140 -13.22 15.80 18.58
C SER A 140 -13.80 16.00 19.98
N TYR A 141 -13.29 15.27 20.97
CA TYR A 141 -13.69 15.46 22.36
C TYR A 141 -13.27 16.84 22.88
N MET A 142 -12.03 17.25 22.61
CA MET A 142 -11.54 18.59 22.97
C MET A 142 -12.37 19.70 22.31
N LYS A 143 -12.77 19.53 21.04
CA LYS A 143 -13.69 20.45 20.38
C LYS A 143 -15.04 20.54 21.08
N THR A 144 -15.64 19.41 21.43
CA THR A 144 -16.94 19.37 22.13
C THR A 144 -16.87 20.18 23.43
N ILE A 145 -15.79 20.02 24.19
CA ILE A 145 -15.54 20.77 25.44
C ILE A 145 -15.35 22.27 25.16
N ALA A 146 -14.65 22.65 24.09
CA ALA A 146 -14.48 24.05 23.74
C ALA A 146 -15.81 24.73 23.32
N THR A 147 -16.71 23.98 22.67
CA THR A 147 -18.00 24.50 22.16
C THR A 147 -19.09 24.69 23.21
N THR A 148 -18.93 24.20 24.44
CA THR A 148 -19.92 24.41 25.52
C THR A 148 -19.89 25.80 26.13
N VAL A 149 -18.88 26.63 25.81
CA VAL A 149 -18.76 28.02 26.28
C VAL A 149 -19.01 28.98 25.12
N LYS A 150 -20.14 29.69 25.14
CA LYS A 150 -20.44 30.71 24.12
C LYS A 150 -19.55 31.93 24.35
N THR A 151 -18.61 32.17 23.44
CA THR A 151 -17.70 33.31 23.45
C THR A 151 -17.71 33.99 22.09
N ARG A 152 -17.33 35.28 22.02
CA ARG A 152 -17.18 35.99 20.74
C ARG A 152 -16.22 35.28 19.78
N LYS A 153 -15.16 34.67 20.32
CA LYS A 153 -14.21 33.86 19.56
C LYS A 153 -14.85 32.59 18.98
N MET A 154 -15.93 32.08 19.57
CA MET A 154 -16.69 30.95 19.03
C MET A 154 -17.46 31.36 17.77
N GLU A 155 -18.03 32.56 17.75
CA GLU A 155 -18.73 33.12 16.59
C GLU A 155 -17.77 33.28 15.39
N GLU A 156 -16.53 33.71 15.65
CA GLU A 156 -15.50 33.86 14.62
C GLU A 156 -15.05 32.54 13.98
N ILE A 157 -15.09 31.43 14.73
CA ILE A 157 -14.58 30.12 14.29
C ILE A 157 -15.69 29.11 13.96
N LEU A 158 -16.96 29.47 14.10
CA LEU A 158 -18.09 28.52 14.01
C LEU A 158 -18.10 27.75 12.69
N PHE A 159 -17.92 28.44 11.57
CA PHE A 159 -17.92 27.81 10.25
C PHE A 159 -16.64 27.03 9.96
N ASP A 160 -15.49 27.44 10.52
CA ASP A 160 -14.27 26.62 10.50
C ASP A 160 -14.50 25.31 11.24
N LEU A 161 -15.23 25.35 12.37
CA LEU A 161 -15.60 24.16 13.10
C LEU A 161 -16.53 23.26 12.28
N PHE A 162 -17.51 23.80 11.55
CA PHE A 162 -18.36 23.02 10.66
C PHE A 162 -17.59 22.35 9.53
N GLU A 163 -16.65 23.06 8.92
CA GLU A 163 -15.79 22.47 7.88
C GLU A 163 -15.01 21.26 8.42
N LYS A 164 -14.48 21.38 9.65
CA LYS A 164 -13.80 20.27 10.34
C LYS A 164 -14.73 19.12 10.71
N ASP A 165 -16.01 19.37 10.98
CA ASP A 165 -16.97 18.29 11.21
C ASP A 165 -17.26 17.49 9.94
N VAL A 166 -17.32 18.16 8.77
CA VAL A 166 -17.44 17.48 7.46
C VAL A 166 -16.23 16.60 7.20
N ASP A 167 -15.02 17.11 7.45
CA ASP A 167 -13.79 16.32 7.34
C ASP A 167 -13.82 15.09 8.26
N ARG A 168 -14.22 15.27 9.52
CA ARG A 168 -14.34 14.17 10.49
C ARG A 168 -15.39 13.15 10.05
N TYR A 169 -16.50 13.60 9.50
CA TYR A 169 -17.57 12.72 9.00
C TYR A 169 -17.05 11.76 7.93
N ILE A 170 -16.37 12.30 6.91
CA ILE A 170 -15.79 11.51 5.81
C ILE A 170 -14.77 10.50 6.33
N LEU A 171 -13.94 10.95 7.26
CA LEU A 171 -12.87 10.16 7.85
C LEU A 171 -13.36 8.97 8.68
N ARG A 172 -14.48 9.15 9.40
CA ARG A 172 -15.13 8.03 10.09
C ARG A 172 -15.75 7.03 9.12
N LEU A 173 -16.32 7.50 8.01
CA LEU A 173 -16.78 6.59 6.94
C LEU A 173 -15.62 5.79 6.34
N GLN A 174 -14.44 6.41 6.17
CA GLN A 174 -13.23 5.69 5.75
C GLN A 174 -12.79 4.65 6.80
N ALA A 175 -12.77 5.01 8.08
CA ALA A 175 -12.44 4.08 9.16
C ALA A 175 -13.39 2.87 9.20
N HIS A 176 -14.69 3.09 8.92
CA HIS A 176 -15.67 2.00 8.77
C HIS A 176 -15.32 1.05 7.63
N ILE A 177 -15.02 1.60 6.44
CA ILE A 177 -14.61 0.80 5.27
C ILE A 177 -13.30 0.06 5.52
N LYS A 178 -12.42 0.58 6.38
CA LYS A 178 -11.18 -0.11 6.78
C LYS A 178 -11.39 -1.12 7.91
N GLY A 179 -12.61 -1.27 8.42
CA GLY A 179 -12.92 -2.14 9.56
C GLY A 179 -12.38 -1.66 10.92
N ILE A 180 -11.85 -0.43 10.98
CA ILE A 180 -11.31 0.21 12.20
C ILE A 180 -12.46 0.69 13.09
N ASP A 181 -13.57 1.11 12.48
CA ASP A 181 -14.74 1.62 13.17
C ASP A 181 -16.01 0.88 12.73
N ARG A 182 -17.05 0.94 13.55
CA ARG A 182 -18.37 0.38 13.23
C ARG A 182 -19.45 1.44 13.43
N LEU A 183 -19.98 1.90 12.31
CA LEU A 183 -21.00 2.94 12.23
C LEU A 183 -22.40 2.35 12.10
N ASP A 184 -23.35 3.00 12.75
CA ASP A 184 -24.77 2.76 12.56
C ASP A 184 -25.30 3.62 11.39
N PRO A 185 -25.80 3.02 10.30
CA PRO A 185 -26.24 3.75 9.12
C PRO A 185 -27.39 4.73 9.41
N GLU A 186 -28.29 4.42 10.34
CA GLU A 186 -29.43 5.30 10.63
C GLU A 186 -28.97 6.55 11.37
N ARG A 187 -28.12 6.37 12.38
CA ARG A 187 -27.53 7.49 13.12
C ARG A 187 -26.66 8.38 12.23
N TRP A 188 -25.95 7.80 11.26
CA TRP A 188 -25.06 8.54 10.36
C TRP A 188 -25.77 9.17 9.17
N GLY A 189 -26.98 8.72 8.84
CA GLY A 189 -27.86 9.33 7.85
C GLY A 189 -28.69 10.51 8.37
N ASP A 190 -28.89 10.61 9.68
CA ASP A 190 -29.62 11.73 10.30
C ASP A 190 -28.76 13.01 10.34
N TYR A 191 -28.75 13.76 9.24
CA TYR A 191 -28.00 15.02 9.11
C TYR A 191 -28.41 16.10 10.14
N GLN A 192 -29.63 16.06 10.66
CA GLN A 192 -30.13 17.03 11.62
C GLN A 192 -29.51 16.83 13.01
N ALA A 193 -29.13 15.60 13.35
CA ALA A 193 -28.47 15.28 14.61
C ALA A 193 -27.00 15.77 14.70
N PHE A 194 -26.40 16.16 13.57
CA PHE A 194 -25.01 16.63 13.48
C PHE A 194 -24.89 18.15 13.70
N PRO A 195 -23.70 18.68 14.02
CA PRO A 195 -23.52 20.08 14.42
C PRO A 195 -24.07 21.12 13.44
N ILE A 196 -23.85 20.94 12.13
CA ILE A 196 -24.40 21.83 11.10
C ILE A 196 -25.93 21.77 11.09
N GLY A 197 -26.51 20.56 11.16
CA GLY A 197 -27.96 20.38 11.21
C GLY A 197 -28.57 21.03 12.45
N LYS A 198 -28.00 20.75 13.63
CA LYS A 198 -28.42 21.36 14.89
C LYS A 198 -28.40 22.88 14.83
N TRP A 199 -27.35 23.47 14.26
CA TRP A 199 -27.28 24.92 14.07
C TRP A 199 -28.31 25.42 13.06
N TYR A 200 -28.46 24.76 11.91
CA TYR A 200 -29.36 25.17 10.82
C TYR A 200 -30.83 25.27 11.27
N TYR A 201 -31.28 24.41 12.18
CA TYR A 201 -32.62 24.43 12.77
C TYR A 201 -32.69 25.07 14.16
N SER A 202 -31.58 25.61 14.68
CA SER A 202 -31.59 26.37 15.92
C SER A 202 -32.20 27.76 15.72
N GLU A 203 -32.55 28.42 16.82
CA GLU A 203 -33.00 29.82 16.80
C GLU A 203 -31.97 30.76 16.15
N GLU A 204 -30.67 30.50 16.36
CA GLU A 204 -29.60 31.30 15.79
C GLU A 204 -29.51 31.12 14.27
N GLY A 205 -29.52 29.88 13.80
CA GLY A 205 -29.51 29.57 12.36
C GLY A 205 -30.75 30.12 11.66
N GLU A 206 -31.92 30.03 12.28
CA GLU A 206 -33.16 30.59 11.73
C GLU A 206 -33.10 32.12 11.60
N LYS A 207 -32.63 32.83 12.64
CA LYS A 207 -32.40 34.28 12.55
C LYS A 207 -31.41 34.63 11.45
N PHE A 208 -30.31 33.90 11.34
CA PHE A 208 -29.29 34.15 10.32
C PHE A 208 -29.83 33.97 8.90
N LYS A 209 -30.57 32.88 8.64
CA LYS A 209 -31.25 32.62 7.35
C LYS A 209 -32.25 33.71 6.98
N GLN A 210 -32.94 34.29 7.96
CA GLN A 210 -33.87 35.38 7.71
C GLN A 210 -33.16 36.67 7.31
N LEU A 211 -31.92 36.88 7.76
CA LEU A 211 -31.15 38.10 7.50
C LEU A 211 -30.38 38.02 6.18
N VAL A 212 -29.76 36.88 5.89
CA VAL A 212 -28.99 36.67 4.67
C VAL A 212 -29.93 36.27 3.53
N LYS A 213 -30.17 37.18 2.58
CA LYS A 213 -31.12 36.97 1.47
C LYS A 213 -30.48 36.56 0.15
N ASP A 214 -29.18 36.78 0.01
CA ASP A 214 -28.42 36.53 -1.22
C ASP A 214 -27.71 35.17 -1.23
N PHE A 215 -28.05 34.29 -0.27
CA PHE A 215 -27.55 32.92 -0.18
C PHE A 215 -28.69 31.91 -0.36
N ASP A 216 -28.46 30.85 -1.14
CA ASP A 216 -29.44 29.78 -1.34
C ASP A 216 -29.35 28.70 -0.25
N PHE A 217 -30.03 28.96 0.88
CA PHE A 217 -30.07 28.02 2.00
C PHE A 217 -30.73 26.68 1.67
N ARG A 218 -31.63 26.63 0.69
CA ARG A 218 -32.28 25.37 0.29
C ARG A 218 -31.29 24.46 -0.41
N GLU A 219 -30.51 24.99 -1.33
CA GLU A 219 -29.49 24.22 -2.04
C GLU A 219 -28.36 23.77 -1.10
N PHE A 220 -28.01 24.59 -0.11
CA PHE A 220 -27.07 24.20 0.96
C PHE A 220 -27.60 23.00 1.77
N GLU A 221 -28.85 23.09 2.25
CA GLU A 221 -29.50 22.04 3.04
C GLU A 221 -29.59 20.73 2.26
N GLU A 222 -30.02 20.77 1.00
CA GLU A 222 -30.10 19.57 0.15
C GLU A 222 -28.72 18.98 -0.15
N THR A 223 -27.68 19.82 -0.31
CA THR A 223 -26.29 19.36 -0.45
C THR A 223 -25.82 18.63 0.81
N TYR A 224 -26.11 19.18 2.00
CA TYR A 224 -25.72 18.57 3.27
C TYR A 224 -26.49 17.27 3.57
N LYS A 225 -27.78 17.24 3.29
CA LYS A 225 -28.61 16.03 3.36
C LYS A 225 -28.11 14.95 2.41
N THR A 226 -27.73 15.32 1.18
CA THR A 226 -27.16 14.39 0.21
C THR A 226 -25.85 13.77 0.70
N LEU A 227 -24.97 14.55 1.34
CA LEU A 227 -23.74 14.03 1.96
C LEU A 227 -24.05 12.89 2.95
N HIS A 228 -25.01 13.11 3.86
CA HIS A 228 -25.39 12.12 4.87
C HIS A 228 -26.09 10.89 4.28
N ASN A 229 -26.93 11.07 3.26
CA ASN A 229 -27.56 9.96 2.54
C ASN A 229 -26.50 9.07 1.87
N ILE A 230 -25.49 9.67 1.22
CA ILE A 230 -24.37 8.92 0.64
C ILE A 230 -23.61 8.16 1.74
N GLY A 231 -23.36 8.80 2.90
CA GLY A 231 -22.69 8.16 4.02
C GLY A 231 -23.46 6.95 4.57
N LYS A 232 -24.78 7.07 4.73
CA LYS A 232 -25.67 5.96 5.09
C LYS A 232 -25.59 4.80 4.09
N GLU A 233 -25.76 5.10 2.81
CA GLU A 233 -25.69 4.10 1.74
C GLU A 233 -24.32 3.42 1.66
N LEU A 234 -23.26 4.16 1.97
CA LEU A 234 -21.90 3.65 1.96
C LEU A 234 -21.64 2.66 3.09
N ILE A 235 -22.14 2.96 4.29
CA ILE A 235 -22.09 2.02 5.44
C ILE A 235 -22.85 0.73 5.10
N ILE A 236 -24.05 0.86 4.52
CA ILE A 236 -24.89 -0.28 4.13
C ILE A 236 -24.18 -1.12 3.05
N ALA A 237 -23.67 -0.47 2.00
CA ALA A 237 -22.98 -1.16 0.90
C ALA A 237 -21.75 -1.93 1.40
N TYR A 238 -20.95 -1.33 2.29
CA TYR A 238 -19.79 -1.98 2.88
C TYR A 238 -20.19 -3.19 3.74
N ASN A 239 -21.22 -3.06 4.57
CA ASN A 239 -21.72 -4.16 5.40
C ASN A 239 -22.31 -5.32 4.57
N MET A 240 -22.71 -5.06 3.32
CA MET A 240 -23.17 -6.05 2.36
C MET A 240 -22.06 -6.56 1.43
N GLU A 241 -20.80 -6.15 1.65
CA GLU A 241 -19.63 -6.50 0.84
C GLU A 241 -19.75 -6.08 -0.65
N ASP A 242 -20.58 -5.06 -0.95
CA ASP A 242 -20.73 -4.48 -2.29
C ASP A 242 -19.64 -3.43 -2.56
N PHE A 243 -18.41 -3.91 -2.79
CA PHE A 243 -17.24 -3.05 -2.93
C PHE A 243 -17.30 -2.11 -4.16
N LEU A 244 -18.00 -2.50 -5.23
CA LEU A 244 -18.20 -1.63 -6.40
C LEU A 244 -19.10 -0.45 -6.06
N LYS A 245 -20.19 -0.68 -5.32
CA LYS A 245 -21.06 0.39 -4.83
C LYS A 245 -20.33 1.29 -3.84
N VAL A 246 -19.52 0.72 -2.94
CA VAL A 246 -18.67 1.49 -1.99
C VAL A 246 -17.76 2.46 -2.74
N GLU A 247 -17.03 2.00 -3.76
CA GLU A 247 -16.12 2.86 -4.53
C GLU A 247 -16.85 4.03 -5.19
N LYS A 248 -17.98 3.74 -5.87
CA LYS A 248 -18.80 4.76 -6.53
C LYS A 248 -19.33 5.80 -5.54
N LEU A 249 -19.90 5.35 -4.42
CA LEU A 249 -20.43 6.23 -3.39
C LEU A 249 -19.32 7.09 -2.78
N PHE A 250 -18.12 6.54 -2.58
CA PHE A 250 -17.01 7.29 -2.00
C PHE A 250 -16.51 8.41 -2.94
N GLN A 251 -16.54 8.22 -4.26
CA GLN A 251 -16.24 9.30 -5.22
C GLN A 251 -17.32 10.39 -5.22
N GLN A 252 -18.60 10.00 -5.11
CA GLN A 252 -19.70 10.96 -4.97
C GLN A 252 -19.57 11.76 -3.66
N LEU A 253 -19.19 11.10 -2.57
CA LEU A 253 -18.94 11.71 -1.26
C LEU A 253 -17.86 12.81 -1.32
N LYS A 254 -16.77 12.58 -2.03
CA LYS A 254 -15.72 13.60 -2.25
C LYS A 254 -16.23 14.81 -3.03
N THR A 255 -17.08 14.57 -4.04
CA THR A 255 -17.61 15.64 -4.87
C THR A 255 -18.58 16.52 -4.08
N ILE A 256 -19.53 15.89 -3.37
CA ILE A 256 -20.54 16.62 -2.59
C ILE A 256 -19.92 17.35 -1.39
N SER A 257 -18.94 16.74 -0.72
CA SER A 257 -18.25 17.40 0.41
C SER A 257 -17.46 18.64 -0.03
N ARG A 258 -16.78 18.59 -1.19
CA ARG A 258 -16.11 19.78 -1.74
C ARG A 258 -17.10 20.91 -2.01
N ARG A 259 -18.27 20.58 -2.58
CA ARG A 259 -19.34 21.57 -2.81
C ARG A 259 -19.86 22.16 -1.51
N LEU A 260 -20.12 21.32 -0.51
CA LEU A 260 -20.58 21.77 0.81
C LEU A 260 -19.57 22.71 1.48
N LYS A 261 -18.28 22.44 1.37
CA LYS A 261 -17.23 23.29 1.94
C LYS A 261 -17.20 24.69 1.31
N LEU A 262 -17.44 24.80 0.00
CA LEU A 262 -17.55 26.10 -0.66
C LEU A 262 -18.74 26.90 -0.13
N TYR A 263 -19.87 26.25 0.15
CA TYR A 263 -21.00 26.92 0.80
C TYR A 263 -20.69 27.35 2.24
N LEU A 264 -19.96 26.55 3.00
CA LEU A 264 -19.56 26.90 4.36
C LEU A 264 -18.61 28.12 4.37
N GLU A 265 -17.74 28.23 3.37
CA GLU A 265 -16.85 29.38 3.18
C GLU A 265 -17.64 30.66 2.87
N ASP A 266 -18.57 30.62 1.91
CA ASP A 266 -19.45 31.76 1.58
C ASP A 266 -20.32 32.19 2.78
N LEU A 267 -20.89 31.22 3.51
CA LEU A 267 -21.65 31.50 4.73
C LEU A 267 -20.80 32.09 5.85
N LYS A 268 -19.54 31.67 5.97
CA LYS A 268 -18.61 32.21 6.97
C LYS A 268 -18.42 33.70 6.77
N ASP A 269 -18.14 34.14 5.56
CA ASP A 269 -17.91 35.55 5.24
C ASP A 269 -19.14 36.39 5.61
N LYS A 270 -20.34 35.92 5.22
CA LYS A 270 -21.62 36.55 5.54
C LYS A 270 -21.92 36.58 7.04
N TYR A 271 -21.53 35.54 7.77
CA TYR A 271 -21.73 35.45 9.23
C TYR A 271 -20.82 36.42 9.98
N LEU A 272 -19.56 36.54 9.57
CA LEU A 272 -18.61 37.49 10.16
C LEU A 272 -19.02 38.94 9.91
N GLU A 273 -19.53 39.27 8.71
CA GLU A 273 -20.07 40.60 8.42
C GLU A 273 -21.24 41.00 9.32
N TYR A 274 -22.04 40.02 9.75
CA TYR A 274 -23.18 40.24 10.64
C TYR A 274 -22.74 40.49 12.09
N TYR A 275 -21.83 39.69 12.64
CA TYR A 275 -21.36 39.83 14.03
C TYR A 275 -20.26 40.88 14.23
N SER A 276 -19.75 41.47 13.14
CA SER A 276 -18.80 42.59 13.19
C SER A 276 -19.48 43.97 13.22
N LYS A 277 -20.81 44.03 13.12
CA LYS A 277 -21.63 45.24 13.27
C LYS A 277 -22.27 45.31 14.65
#